data_AF-A0A968JTN5-F1
#
_entry.id   AF-A0A968JTN5-F1
#
_cell.length_a   1.000
_cell.length_b   1.000
_cell.length_c   1.000
_cell.angle_alpha   90.00
_cell.angle_beta   90.00
_cell.angle_gamma   90.00
#
_symmetry.space_group_name_H-M   'P 1'
#
loop_
_entity.id
_entity.type
_entity.pdbx_description
1 polymer ?
#
loop_
_entity_poly.entity_id
_entity_poly.type
_entity_poly.pdbx_seq_one_letter_code
_entity_poly.pdbx_strand_id
1 'polypeptide(L)'
;MNVYLFDNTFEGLLSAIFYAFESKSFPEKVCAIQLYQEDLFAEKITITSENHKADRVWKGIRKKASERACQMIYRLFNSEIEGIAQLLFSYIVTGSED
;
A
#
# COMPACT_ATOMS: atom_id res chain seq x y z
N MET A 1 -7.76 -14.94 -5.89
CA MET A 1 -7.20 -13.59 -5.81
C MET A 1 -7.44 -13.03 -4.43
N ASN A 2 -6.39 -12.82 -3.63
CA ASN A 2 -6.49 -12.08 -2.37
C ASN A 2 -6.33 -10.57 -2.63
N VAL A 3 -7.27 -9.77 -2.14
CA VAL A 3 -7.34 -8.33 -2.37
C VAL A 3 -7.34 -7.58 -1.04
N TYR A 4 -6.42 -6.64 -0.86
CA TYR A 4 -6.50 -5.68 0.21
C TYR A 4 -7.25 -4.44 -0.27
N LEU A 5 -8.29 -4.06 0.47
CA LEU A 5 -9.09 -2.87 0.24
C LEU A 5 -8.82 -1.85 1.36
N PHE A 6 -8.66 -0.59 1.02
CA PHE A 6 -8.41 0.48 2.00
C PHE A 6 -9.18 1.75 1.66
N ASP A 7 -9.14 2.74 2.54
CA ASP A 7 -9.95 3.97 2.50
C ASP A 7 -9.48 5.04 1.48
N ASN A 8 -8.52 4.73 0.62
CA ASN A 8 -7.85 5.64 -0.32
C ASN A 8 -6.99 6.73 0.33
N THR A 9 -6.53 6.54 1.57
CA THR A 9 -5.54 7.42 2.21
C THR A 9 -4.11 6.88 2.08
N PHE A 10 -3.13 7.77 2.18
CA PHE A 10 -1.72 7.35 2.14
C PHE A 10 -1.40 6.45 3.33
N GLU A 11 -1.94 6.79 4.50
CA GLU A 11 -1.88 6.02 5.73
C GLU A 11 -2.50 4.64 5.58
N GLY A 12 -3.61 4.52 4.85
CA GLY A 12 -4.25 3.26 4.51
C GLY A 12 -3.37 2.36 3.65
N LEU A 13 -2.74 2.92 2.60
CA LEU A 13 -1.78 2.18 1.77
C LEU A 13 -0.58 1.70 2.60
N LEU A 14 -0.02 2.56 3.45
CA LEU A 14 1.11 2.19 4.31
C LEU A 14 0.71 1.15 5.37
N SER A 15 -0.51 1.22 5.90
CA SER A 15 -1.05 0.20 6.81
C SER A 15 -1.22 -1.15 6.10
N ALA A 16 -1.65 -1.15 4.83
CA ALA A 16 -1.73 -2.37 4.02
C ALA A 16 -0.35 -3.02 3.82
N ILE A 17 0.69 -2.21 3.56
CA ILE A 17 2.08 -2.68 3.48
C ILE A 17 2.52 -3.27 4.82
N PHE A 18 2.23 -2.59 5.94
CA PHE A 18 2.56 -3.10 7.26
C PHE A 18 1.96 -4.48 7.51
N TYR A 19 0.66 -4.63 7.27
CA TYR A 19 -0.03 -5.89 7.48
C TYR A 19 0.50 -7.01 6.59
N ALA A 20 0.81 -6.72 5.32
CA ALA A 20 1.37 -7.72 4.42
C ALA A 20 2.70 -8.31 4.95
N PHE A 21 3.57 -7.46 5.50
CA PHE A 21 4.80 -7.90 6.16
C PHE A 21 4.54 -8.59 7.50
N GLU A 22 3.62 -8.09 8.32
CA GLU A 22 3.30 -8.64 9.64
C GLU A 22 2.72 -10.07 9.52
N SER A 23 1.76 -10.28 8.61
CA SER A 23 1.14 -11.58 8.39
C SER A 23 1.94 -12.48 7.44
N LYS A 24 3.03 -11.98 6.84
CA LYS A 24 3.76 -12.65 5.75
C LYS A 24 2.83 -13.12 4.62
N SER A 25 1.82 -12.31 4.33
CA SER A 25 0.80 -12.60 3.32
C SER A 25 0.69 -11.38 2.41
N PHE A 26 1.12 -11.55 1.16
CA PHE A 26 1.12 -10.48 0.19
C PHE A 26 -0.10 -10.64 -0.73
N PRO A 27 -1.02 -9.66 -0.76
CA PRO A 27 -2.18 -9.73 -1.63
C PRO A 27 -1.75 -9.65 -3.10
N GLU A 28 -2.54 -10.26 -3.97
CA GLU A 28 -2.38 -10.12 -5.43
C GLU A 28 -2.78 -8.72 -5.90
N LYS A 29 -3.68 -8.05 -5.16
CA LYS A 29 -4.16 -6.69 -5.48
C LYS A 29 -4.36 -5.84 -4.22
N VAL A 30 -3.99 -4.57 -4.30
CA VAL A 30 -4.26 -3.52 -3.33
C VAL A 30 -5.01 -2.40 -4.03
N CYS A 31 -6.19 -2.05 -3.53
CA CYS A 31 -7.08 -1.12 -4.19
C CYS A 31 -7.85 -0.28 -3.19
N ALA A 32 -8.13 0.99 -3.53
CA ALA A 32 -9.07 1.79 -2.79
C ALA A 32 -10.46 1.18 -2.86
N ILE A 33 -11.19 1.13 -1.75
CA ILE A 33 -12.51 0.50 -1.68
C ILE A 33 -13.50 1.15 -2.66
N GLN A 34 -13.36 2.44 -2.92
CA GLN A 34 -14.21 3.21 -3.84
C GLN A 34 -13.90 2.94 -5.32
N LEU A 35 -12.69 2.44 -5.63
CA LEU A 35 -12.24 2.13 -6.99
C LEU A 35 -12.31 0.64 -7.31
N TYR A 36 -12.64 -0.19 -6.32
CA TYR A 36 -12.67 -1.63 -6.47
C TYR A 36 -13.92 -2.06 -7.25
N GLN A 37 -13.69 -2.76 -8.36
CA GLN A 37 -14.74 -3.48 -9.07
C GLN A 37 -14.95 -4.85 -8.41
N GLU A 38 -16.20 -5.11 -8.07
CA GLU A 38 -16.60 -6.32 -7.34
C GLU A 38 -16.27 -7.58 -8.14
N ASP A 39 -15.57 -8.52 -7.49
CA ASP A 39 -15.23 -9.83 -8.02
C ASP A 39 -15.76 -10.92 -7.09
N LEU A 40 -16.62 -11.80 -7.63
CA LEU A 40 -17.30 -12.85 -6.89
C LEU A 40 -16.34 -13.89 -6.30
N PHE A 41 -15.15 -14.07 -6.90
CA PHE A 41 -14.17 -15.08 -6.50
C PHE A 41 -12.98 -14.47 -5.73
N ALA A 42 -13.00 -13.17 -5.47
CA ALA A 42 -11.96 -12.51 -4.70
C ALA A 42 -12.17 -12.69 -3.20
N GLU A 43 -11.11 -13.10 -2.50
CA GLU A 43 -11.05 -13.01 -1.05
C GLU A 43 -10.59 -11.59 -0.70
N LYS A 44 -11.45 -10.84 0.00
CA LYS A 44 -11.24 -9.42 0.25
C LYS A 44 -10.96 -9.18 1.72
N ILE A 45 -9.88 -8.47 2.01
CA ILE A 45 -9.52 -8.01 3.35
C ILE A 45 -9.58 -6.50 3.37
N THR A 46 -10.43 -5.94 4.23
CA THR A 46 -10.48 -4.49 4.42
C THR A 46 -9.44 -4.08 5.46
N ILE A 47 -8.48 -3.28 5.02
CA ILE A 47 -7.43 -2.72 5.86
C ILE A 47 -7.94 -1.42 6.49
N THR A 48 -7.89 -1.37 7.81
CA THR A 48 -8.14 -0.14 8.56
C THR A 48 -6.86 0.69 8.60
N SER A 49 -6.97 1.98 8.32
CA SER A 49 -5.86 2.93 8.42
C SER A 49 -5.44 3.12 9.87
N GLU A 50 -4.18 2.82 10.16
CA GLU A 50 -3.61 2.90 11.51
C GLU A 50 -2.33 3.74 11.48
N ASN A 51 -2.44 5.01 11.92
CA ASN A 51 -1.35 5.98 11.85
C ASN A 51 -0.03 5.47 12.44
N HIS A 52 -0.07 4.71 13.55
CA HIS A 52 1.14 4.17 14.16
C HIS A 52 1.86 3.13 13.28
N LYS A 53 1.11 2.32 12.50
CA LYS A 53 1.66 1.35 11.54
C LYS A 53 2.15 2.05 10.28
N ALA A 54 1.35 2.98 9.76
CA ALA A 54 1.71 3.83 8.63
C ALA A 54 3.03 4.57 8.89
N ASP A 55 3.15 5.21 10.06
CA ASP A 55 4.36 5.91 10.49
C ASP A 55 5.59 5.00 10.55
N ARG A 56 5.43 3.76 11.01
CA ARG A 56 6.53 2.80 11.08
C ARG A 56 7.03 2.45 9.68
N VAL A 57 6.13 2.17 8.75
CA VAL A 57 6.48 1.90 7.34
C VAL A 57 7.12 3.13 6.71
N TRP A 58 6.54 4.32 6.90
CA TRP A 58 7.07 5.55 6.33
C TRP A 58 8.46 5.92 6.85
N LYS A 59 8.71 5.71 8.15
CA LYS A 59 10.04 5.86 8.74
C LYS A 59 11.03 4.86 8.16
N GLY A 60 10.60 3.62 7.89
CA GLY A 60 11.41 2.60 7.22
C GLY A 60 11.81 3.03 5.80
N ILE A 61 10.84 3.48 5.02
CA ILE A 61 11.06 3.98 3.64
C ILE A 61 12.05 5.15 3.65
N ARG A 62 11.83 6.17 4.50
CA ARG A 62 12.73 7.34 4.58
C ARG A 62 14.16 7.02 5.02
N LYS A 63 14.39 5.88 5.69
CA LYS A 63 15.73 5.43 6.07
C LYS A 63 16.46 4.74 4.91
N LYS A 64 15.73 4.06 4.02
CA LYS A 64 16.30 3.28 2.90
C LYS A 64 16.33 4.06 1.59
N ALA A 65 15.34 4.93 1.35
CA ALA A 65 15.17 5.65 0.10
C ALA A 65 15.74 7.07 0.16
N SER A 66 16.12 7.61 -1.00
CA SER A 66 16.50 9.03 -1.10
C SER A 66 15.30 9.96 -0.84
N GLU A 67 15.59 11.19 -0.45
CA GLU A 67 14.57 12.24 -0.28
C GLU A 67 13.73 12.42 -1.56
N ARG A 68 14.38 12.39 -2.73
CA ARG A 68 13.69 12.46 -4.03
C ARG A 68 12.72 11.29 -4.22
N ALA A 69 13.12 10.07 -3.89
CA ALA A 69 12.25 8.90 -4.01
C ALA A 69 11.05 8.99 -3.04
N CYS A 70 11.25 9.46 -1.82
CA CYS A 70 10.16 9.69 -0.87
C CYS A 70 9.14 10.72 -1.41
N GLN A 71 9.63 11.84 -1.96
CA GLN A 71 8.78 12.84 -2.59
C GLN A 71 8.01 12.28 -3.78
N MET A 72 8.65 11.44 -4.60
CA MET A 72 7.98 10.79 -5.73
C MET A 72 6.88 9.84 -5.27
N ILE A 73 7.12 8.99 -4.27
CA ILE A 73 6.11 8.07 -3.72
C ILE A 73 4.87 8.85 -3.26
N TYR A 74 5.07 9.91 -2.47
CA TYR A 74 3.97 10.72 -1.95
C TYR A 74 3.21 11.45 -3.06
N ARG A 75 3.92 12.04 -4.04
CA ARG A 75 3.28 12.73 -5.17
C ARG A 75 2.51 11.76 -6.07
N LEU A 76 3.10 10.59 -6.34
CA LEU A 76 2.46 9.56 -7.15
C LEU A 76 1.17 9.07 -6.49
N PHE A 77 1.17 8.81 -5.18
CA PHE A 77 -0.05 8.42 -4.49
C PHE A 77 -1.20 9.43 -4.70
N ASN A 78 -0.89 10.73 -4.70
CA ASN A 78 -1.85 11.81 -4.92
C ASN A 78 -2.07 12.19 -6.40
N SER A 79 -1.57 11.41 -7.35
CA SER A 79 -1.59 11.76 -8.78
C SER A 79 -2.87 11.39 -9.53
N GLU A 80 -3.85 10.78 -8.85
CA GLU A 80 -5.10 10.26 -9.43
C GLU A 80 -4.91 9.19 -10.52
N ILE A 81 -3.69 8.68 -10.71
CA ILE A 81 -3.41 7.61 -11.66
C ILE A 81 -4.09 6.31 -11.21
N GLU A 82 -4.85 5.70 -12.11
CA GLU A 82 -5.49 4.41 -11.85
C GLU A 82 -4.44 3.32 -11.54
N GLY A 83 -4.69 2.51 -10.51
CA GLY A 83 -3.78 1.44 -10.11
C GLY A 83 -2.52 1.92 -9.37
N ILE A 84 -2.39 3.21 -9.05
CA ILE A 84 -1.19 3.75 -8.41
C ILE A 84 -0.92 3.14 -7.03
N ALA A 85 -1.97 2.80 -6.28
CA ALA A 85 -1.84 2.11 -4.99
C ALA A 85 -1.16 0.75 -5.14
N GLN A 86 -1.57 -0.05 -6.14
CA GLN A 86 -0.94 -1.33 -6.45
C GLN A 86 0.52 -1.15 -6.86
N LEU A 87 0.80 -0.20 -7.74
CA LEU A 87 2.17 0.05 -8.22
C LEU A 87 3.10 0.43 -7.07
N LEU A 88 2.68 1.35 -6.21
CA LEU A 88 3.45 1.77 -5.05
C LEU A 88 3.62 0.64 -4.04
N PHE A 89 2.57 -0.15 -3.79
CA PHE A 89 2.65 -1.33 -2.94
C PHE A 89 3.73 -2.29 -3.44
N SER A 90 3.67 -2.69 -4.70
CA SER A 90 4.66 -3.60 -5.31
C SER A 90 6.08 -3.01 -5.27
N TYR A 91 6.24 -1.73 -5.63
CA TYR A 91 7.54 -1.06 -5.60
C TYR A 91 8.18 -1.08 -4.20
N ILE A 92 7.40 -0.75 -3.17
CA ILE A 92 7.89 -0.71 -1.79
C ILE A 92 8.17 -2.12 -1.26
N VAL A 93 7.29 -3.08 -1.52
CA VAL A 93 7.45 -4.46 -1.02
C VAL A 93 8.66 -5.13 -1.66
N THR A 94 8.81 -5.07 -2.99
CA THR A 94 9.94 -5.69 -3.68
C THR A 94 11.27 -5.02 -3.35
N GLY A 95 11.31 -3.70 -3.22
CA GLY A 95 12.52 -2.97 -2.80
C GLY A 95 12.91 -3.18 -1.33
N SER A 96 12.18 -3.99 -0.57
CA SER A 96 12.45 -4.29 0.84
C SER A 96 13.21 -5.60 1.05
N GLU A 97 13.35 -6.45 0.02
CA GLU A 97 14.02 -7.77 0.08
C GLU A 97 15.55 -7.70 -0.02
N ASP A 98 16.11 -6.50 -0.23
CA ASP A 98 17.53 -6.15 -0.10
C ASP A 98 17.88 -5.53 1.28
#